data_AF-A0A933SLP7-F1
#
_entry.id   AF-A0A933SLP7-F1
#
_cell.length_a   1.000
_cell.length_b   1.000
_cell.length_c   1.000
_cell.angle_alpha   90.00
_cell.angle_beta   90.00
_cell.angle_gamma   90.00
#
_symmetry.space_group_name_H-M   'P 1'
#
loop_
_entity.id
_entity.type
_entity.pdbx_description
1 polymer ?
#
loop_
_entity_poly.entity_id
_entity_poly.type
_entity_poly.pdbx_seq_one_letter_code
_entity_poly.pdbx_strand_id
1 'polypeptide(L)' 'AVIDDNIVITGSFNWTASADKRNDENLLFINNKEAAEAYKKKFDKLWERDY' A
#
# COMPACT_ATOMS: atom_id res chain seq x y z
N ALA A 1 1.45 0.91 -0.61
CA ALA A 1 2.93 0.89 -0.70
C ALA A 1 3.53 0.32 0.57
N VAL A 2 4.71 -0.28 0.48
CA VAL A 2 5.52 -0.73 1.63
C VAL A 2 6.86 -0.03 1.54
N ILE A 3 7.31 0.62 2.62
CA ILE A 3 8.54 1.42 2.69
C ILE A 3 9.45 0.85 3.78
N ASP A 4 10.72 0.61 3.42
CA ASP A 4 11.80 0.14 4.29
C ASP A 4 11.43 -1.05 5.20
N ASP A 5 10.58 -1.94 4.71
CA ASP A 5 10.07 -3.12 5.43
C ASP A 5 9.41 -2.80 6.80
N ASN A 6 8.97 -1.54 7.00
CA ASN A 6 8.48 -1.10 8.31
C ASN A 6 7.23 -0.21 8.23
N ILE A 7 7.02 0.51 7.13
CA ILE A 7 5.85 1.38 6.96
C ILE A 7 4.95 0.86 5.84
N VAL A 8 3.66 0.75 6.13
CA VAL A 8 2.61 0.51 5.13
C VAL A 8 1.83 1.80 4.90
N ILE A 9 1.69 2.16 3.63
CA ILE A 9 0.75 3.19 3.16
C ILE A 9 -0.39 2.48 2.44
N THR A 10 -1.61 2.60 2.96
CA THR A 10 -2.80 1.91 2.41
C THR A 10 -4.07 2.74 2.61
N GLY A 11 -5.10 2.47 1.82
CA GLY A 11 -6.38 3.17 1.89
C GLY A 11 -7.17 3.06 0.61
N SER A 12 -8.21 3.88 0.48
CA SER A 12 -9.03 3.95 -0.74
C SER A 12 -8.35 4.72 -1.88
N PHE A 13 -7.32 5.52 -1.55
CA PHE A 13 -6.67 6.43 -2.49
C PHE A 13 -6.00 5.70 -3.67
N ASN A 14 -6.58 5.86 -4.85
CA ASN A 14 -5.95 5.49 -6.11
C ASN A 14 -4.99 6.59 -6.57
N TRP A 15 -3.80 6.25 -7.06
CA TRP A 15 -2.78 7.24 -7.47
C TRP A 15 -3.15 7.94 -8.79
N THR A 16 -4.14 8.83 -8.74
CA THR A 16 -4.71 9.53 -9.89
C THR A 16 -5.06 10.97 -9.53
N ALA A 17 -5.12 11.86 -10.53
CA ALA A 17 -5.52 13.25 -10.33
C ALA A 17 -6.97 13.41 -9.79
N SER A 18 -7.84 12.43 -10.03
CA SER A 18 -9.21 12.43 -9.50
C SER A 18 -9.24 12.20 -7.99
N ALA A 19 -8.44 11.25 -7.49
CA ALA A 19 -8.35 10.96 -6.06
C ALA A 19 -7.74 12.13 -5.28
N ASP A 20 -6.76 12.82 -5.88
CA ASP A 20 -6.12 14.00 -5.28
C ASP A 20 -7.06 15.23 -5.21
N LYS A 21 -7.95 15.41 -6.20
CA LYS A 21 -8.69 16.68 -6.38
C LYS A 21 -10.20 16.60 -6.19
N ARG A 22 -10.80 15.42 -6.22
CA ARG A 22 -12.27 15.29 -6.33
C ARG A 22 -12.88 14.25 -5.40
N ASN A 23 -12.21 13.13 -5.18
CA ASN A 23 -12.78 12.08 -4.36
C ASN A 23 -12.48 12.33 -2.88
N ASP A 24 -13.41 11.93 -2.02
CA ASP A 24 -13.12 11.75 -0.61
C ASP A 24 -12.40 10.42 -0.42
N GLU A 25 -11.13 10.50 -0.06
CA GLU A 25 -10.24 9.33 0.04
C GLU A 25 -9.60 9.27 1.42
N ASN A 26 -9.32 8.05 1.89
CA ASN A 26 -8.50 7.84 3.08
C ASN A 26 -7.09 7.36 2.70
N LEU A 27 -6.10 7.82 3.45
CA LEU A 27 -4.72 7.34 3.38
C LEU A 27 -4.18 7.11 4.79
N LEU A 28 -3.82 5.87 5.09
CA LEU A 28 -3.31 5.45 6.39
C LEU A 28 -1.81 5.19 6.29
N PHE A 29 -1.08 5.70 7.27
CA PHE A 29 0.35 5.45 7.47
C PHE A 29 0.50 4.58 8.72
N ILE A 30 0.95 3.34 8.53
CA ILE A 30 1.08 2.37 9.61
C ILE A 30 2.57 2.04 9.75
N ASN A 31 3.19 2.54 10.82
CA ASN A 31 4.57 2.20 11.17
C ASN A 31 4.56 0.95 12.06
N ASN A 32 4.53 -0.21 11.42
CA ASN A 32 4.50 -1.51 12.08
C ASN A 32 5.14 -2.56 11.17
N LYS A 33 6.23 -3.14 11.64
CA LYS A 33 7.02 -4.14 10.91
C LYS A 33 6.20 -5.37 10.49
N GLU A 34 5.39 -5.92 11.39
CA GLU A 34 4.59 -7.12 11.10
C GLU A 34 3.55 -6.86 10.00
N ALA A 35 2.91 -5.69 10.02
CA ALA A 35 2.01 -5.26 8.96
C ALA A 35 2.74 -5.09 7.63
N ALA A 36 3.93 -4.48 7.64
CA ALA A 36 4.76 -4.31 6.45
C ALA A 36 5.17 -5.65 5.83
N GLU A 37 5.62 -6.60 6.65
CA GLU A 37 5.96 -7.96 6.22
C GLU A 37 4.75 -8.69 5.62
N ALA A 38 3.57 -8.57 6.23
CA ALA A 38 2.35 -9.19 5.72
C ALA A 38 1.96 -8.65 4.34
N TYR A 39 2.04 -7.33 4.13
CA TYR A 39 1.77 -6.69 2.83
C TYR A 39 2.82 -7.10 1.78
N LYS A 40 4.11 -7.08 2.14
CA LYS A 40 5.22 -7.47 1.25
C LYS A 40 5.06 -8.92 0.78
N LYS A 41 4.81 -9.86 1.70
CA LYS A 41 4.57 -11.27 1.36
C LYS A 41 3.41 -11.45 0.38
N LYS A 42 2.35 -10.65 0.51
CA LYS A 42 1.23 -10.71 -0.43
C LYS A 42 1.61 -10.15 -1.80
N PHE A 43 2.38 -9.07 -1.84
CA PHE A 43 2.92 -8.50 -3.08
C PHE A 43 3.83 -9.49 -3.80
N ASP A 44 4.81 -10.07 -3.11
CA ASP A 44 5.77 -11.03 -3.69
C ASP A 44 5.04 -12.21 -4.36
N LYS A 45 4.01 -12.76 -3.70
CA LYS A 45 3.17 -13.83 -4.27
C LYS A 45 2.41 -13.43 -5.54
N LEU A 46 1.97 -12.17 -5.63
CA LEU A 46 1.30 -11.67 -6.84
C LEU A 46 2.32 -11.47 -7.95
N TRP A 47 3.49 -10.92 -7.61
CA TRP A 47 4.58 -10.68 -8.54
C TRP A 47 5.09 -12.00 -9.15
N GLU A 48 5.35 -13.03 -8.34
CA GLU A 48 5.74 -14.36 -8.82
C GLU A 48 4.71 -15.04 -9.72
N ARG A 49 3.44 -14.62 -9.69
CA ARG A 49 2.38 -15.20 -10.53
C ARG A 49 2.29 -14.54 -11.91
N ASP A 50 2.71 -13.28 -12.00
CA ASP A 50 2.58 -12.47 -13.20
C ASP A 50 3.89 -12.44 -14.02
N TYR A 51 4.95 -13.13 -13.57
CA TYR A 51 6.22 -13.38 -14.25
C TYR A 51 6.50 -14.88 -14.37
#